data_AF-A0A6X8A533-F1
#
_entry.id   AF-A0A6X8A533-F1
#
_cell.length_a   1.000
_cell.length_b   1.000
_cell.length_c   1.000
_cell.angle_alpha   90.00
_cell.angle_beta   90.00
_cell.angle_gamma   90.00
#
_symmetry.space_group_name_H-M   'P 1'
#
loop_
_entity.id
_entity.type
_entity.pdbx_description
1 polymer ?
#
loop_
_entity_poly.entity_id
_entity_poly.type
_entity_poly.pdbx_seq_one_letter_code
_entity_poly.pdbx_strand_id
1 'polypeptide(L)'
;MKQITGVYTAPRPHWVGDGFPVRSLFSYQSHAQQLSPFLLLDYAGPHSFTPGNEKRGVGEHPHRGFETVTIVYSGEVEHRDSTGRGGVIGPGDVQWMTAGAGILHEEFHSDAFTRQGGELEMVQLWVNLPMKDKMTTPGYQSINHDVIPTVTLPDDAGTVRIIAGRYEETKGPAHTFSPLNVWDMRLQRNRQLTLSQPEGW
;
A
#
# COMPACT_ATOMS: atom_id res chain seq x y z
N MET A 1 14.30 -17.01 16.82
CA MET A 1 13.22 -17.32 15.86
C MET A 1 11.93 -16.68 16.36
N LYS A 2 11.27 -15.84 15.55
CA LYS A 2 9.96 -15.26 15.90
C LYS A 2 8.92 -16.38 15.99
N GLN A 3 7.97 -16.25 16.92
CA GLN A 3 6.86 -17.20 17.10
C GLN A 3 5.58 -16.60 16.51
N ILE A 4 4.73 -17.43 15.90
CA ILE A 4 3.41 -17.00 15.46
C ILE A 4 2.53 -16.82 16.72
N THR A 5 2.09 -15.60 16.97
CA THR A 5 1.24 -15.26 18.12
C THR A 5 -0.25 -15.31 17.79
N GLY A 6 -0.63 -15.25 16.51
CA GLY A 6 -2.01 -15.35 16.04
C GLY A 6 -2.12 -15.47 14.53
N VAL A 7 -3.21 -16.08 14.07
CA VAL A 7 -3.57 -16.18 12.64
C VAL A 7 -5.03 -15.74 12.53
N TYR A 8 -5.29 -14.79 11.63
CA TYR A 8 -6.59 -14.18 11.45
C TYR A 8 -7.06 -14.39 10.02
N THR A 9 -8.35 -14.69 9.87
CA THR A 9 -8.96 -14.81 8.54
C THR A 9 -9.55 -13.45 8.15
N ALA A 10 -9.32 -13.04 6.91
CA ALA A 10 -9.87 -11.80 6.39
C ALA A 10 -11.41 -11.76 6.53
N PRO A 11 -11.99 -10.63 6.96
CA PRO A 11 -13.43 -10.47 7.06
C PRO A 11 -14.09 -10.52 5.68
N ARG A 12 -15.43 -10.45 5.67
CA ARG A 12 -16.19 -10.33 4.42
C ARG A 12 -15.75 -9.07 3.65
N PRO A 13 -15.76 -9.12 2.31
CA PRO A 13 -15.47 -7.95 1.50
C PRO A 13 -16.53 -6.86 1.72
N HIS A 14 -16.11 -5.62 1.59
CA HIS A 14 -16.97 -4.44 1.59
C HIS A 14 -16.45 -3.44 0.56
N TRP A 15 -17.21 -2.37 0.32
CA TRP A 15 -16.85 -1.35 -0.66
C TRP A 15 -16.34 -0.10 0.04
N VAL A 16 -15.21 0.42 -0.44
CA VAL A 16 -14.79 1.81 -0.19
C VAL A 16 -15.18 2.61 -1.43
N GLY A 17 -16.16 3.50 -1.25
CA GLY A 17 -16.84 4.15 -2.37
C GLY A 17 -17.50 3.13 -3.30
N ASP A 18 -17.36 3.31 -4.61
CA ASP A 18 -17.89 2.40 -5.64
C ASP A 18 -16.80 1.83 -6.58
N GLY A 19 -15.53 2.15 -6.31
CA GLY A 19 -14.37 1.70 -7.10
C GLY A 19 -13.51 0.64 -6.43
N PHE A 20 -13.61 0.45 -5.11
CA PHE A 20 -12.68 -0.39 -4.36
C PHE A 20 -13.42 -1.48 -3.55
N PRO A 21 -13.58 -2.70 -4.10
CA PRO A 21 -14.07 -3.85 -3.36
C PRO A 21 -12.94 -4.45 -2.54
N VAL A 22 -12.88 -4.11 -1.25
CA VAL A 22 -11.74 -4.42 -0.37
C VAL A 22 -12.06 -5.46 0.69
N ARG A 23 -11.01 -6.11 1.19
CA ARG A 23 -11.00 -6.84 2.45
C ARG A 23 -9.96 -6.22 3.39
N SER A 24 -10.38 -5.75 4.55
CA SER A 24 -9.47 -5.27 5.59
C SER A 24 -8.78 -6.43 6.29
N LEU A 25 -7.54 -6.72 5.91
CA LEU A 25 -6.75 -7.81 6.46
C LEU A 25 -6.36 -7.56 7.92
N PHE A 26 -6.11 -6.30 8.27
CA PHE A 26 -6.03 -5.82 9.64
C PHE A 26 -6.45 -4.36 9.76
N SER A 27 -6.78 -3.92 10.98
CA SER A 27 -7.15 -2.54 11.30
C SER A 27 -6.76 -2.21 12.75
N TYR A 28 -6.36 -0.97 13.02
CA TYR A 28 -5.93 -0.44 14.32
C TYR A 28 -7.02 -0.54 15.39
N GLN A 29 -8.28 -0.72 14.99
CA GLN A 29 -9.36 -1.02 15.92
C GLN A 29 -9.17 -2.38 16.62
N SER A 30 -8.32 -3.24 16.06
CA SER A 30 -7.94 -4.56 16.59
C SER A 30 -6.43 -4.70 16.63
N HIS A 31 -5.85 -5.09 17.77
CA HIS A 31 -4.41 -5.37 17.87
C HIS A 31 -3.46 -4.20 17.54
N ALA A 32 -3.89 -2.94 17.73
CA ALA A 32 -3.08 -1.74 17.40
C ALA A 32 -1.66 -1.76 17.96
N GLN A 33 -1.46 -2.22 19.20
CA GLN A 33 -0.12 -2.27 19.80
C GLN A 33 0.77 -3.28 19.09
N GLN A 34 0.25 -4.46 18.72
CA GLN A 34 1.00 -5.49 18.01
C GLN A 34 1.29 -5.11 16.54
N LEU A 35 0.44 -4.28 15.94
CA LEU A 35 0.55 -3.91 14.53
C LEU A 35 1.39 -2.65 14.30
N SER A 36 1.65 -1.85 15.33
CA SER A 36 2.43 -0.61 15.21
C SER A 36 3.78 -0.85 14.50
N PRO A 37 4.14 -0.07 13.46
CA PRO A 37 3.53 1.21 13.07
C PRO A 37 2.36 1.10 12.07
N PHE A 38 1.93 -0.09 11.67
CA PHE A 38 0.86 -0.27 10.69
C PHE A 38 -0.52 -0.09 11.32
N LEU A 39 -1.40 0.64 10.63
CA LEU A 39 -2.74 0.98 11.10
C LEU A 39 -3.83 0.20 10.39
N LEU A 40 -3.74 0.01 9.08
CA LEU A 40 -4.78 -0.65 8.30
C LEU A 40 -4.16 -1.24 7.04
N LEU A 41 -4.65 -2.39 6.61
CA LEU A 41 -4.28 -2.99 5.33
C LEU A 41 -5.55 -3.47 4.63
N ASP A 42 -5.96 -2.73 3.61
CA ASP A 42 -7.02 -3.13 2.69
C ASP A 42 -6.41 -3.76 1.45
N TYR A 43 -6.88 -4.96 1.12
CA TYR A 43 -6.60 -5.62 -0.15
C TYR A 43 -7.83 -5.53 -1.04
N ALA A 44 -7.69 -4.85 -2.18
CA ALA A 44 -8.74 -4.66 -3.17
C ALA A 44 -8.54 -5.64 -4.33
N GLY A 45 -9.60 -6.38 -4.66
CA GLY A 45 -9.58 -7.33 -5.78
C GLY A 45 -9.02 -8.72 -5.44
N PRO A 46 -8.69 -9.53 -6.48
CA PRO A 46 -8.85 -9.21 -7.89
C PRO A 46 -10.34 -9.03 -8.26
N HIS A 47 -10.68 -7.95 -8.95
CA HIS A 47 -12.06 -7.66 -9.35
C HIS A 47 -12.12 -7.09 -10.77
N SER A 48 -12.97 -7.65 -11.62
CA SER A 48 -13.14 -7.19 -13.00
C SER A 48 -14.20 -6.09 -13.10
N PHE A 49 -13.80 -4.92 -13.60
CA PHE A 49 -14.70 -3.83 -13.95
C PHE A 49 -14.98 -3.85 -15.45
N THR A 50 -16.24 -3.62 -15.83
CA THR A 50 -16.62 -3.46 -17.23
C THR A 50 -16.20 -2.09 -17.76
N PRO A 51 -15.80 -1.98 -19.04
CA PRO A 51 -15.57 -0.69 -19.71
C PRO A 51 -16.74 0.29 -19.50
N GLY A 52 -16.44 1.58 -19.31
CA GLY A 52 -17.46 2.60 -19.15
C GLY A 52 -16.93 4.03 -19.23
N ASN A 53 -17.79 4.98 -18.87
CA ASN A 53 -17.46 6.42 -18.81
C ASN A 53 -17.72 7.02 -17.42
N GLU A 54 -18.23 6.23 -16.48
CA GLU A 54 -18.51 6.68 -15.11
C GLU A 54 -17.26 6.50 -14.26
N LYS A 55 -16.82 7.58 -13.60
CA LYS A 55 -15.73 7.51 -12.62
C LYS A 55 -16.17 6.67 -11.43
N ARG A 56 -15.36 5.67 -11.08
CA ARG A 56 -15.55 4.80 -9.91
C ARG A 56 -14.41 4.99 -8.95
N GLY A 57 -14.70 5.12 -7.66
CA GLY A 57 -13.69 5.43 -6.66
C GLY A 57 -14.31 5.85 -5.34
N VAL A 58 -13.59 6.70 -4.62
CA VAL A 58 -14.03 7.37 -3.42
C VAL A 58 -13.81 8.87 -3.60
N GLY A 59 -14.87 9.65 -3.39
CA GLY A 59 -14.82 11.10 -3.50
C GLY A 59 -13.97 11.75 -2.42
N GLU A 60 -14.07 13.07 -2.33
CA GLU A 60 -13.28 13.89 -1.41
C GLU A 60 -13.41 13.42 0.05
N HIS A 61 -12.28 13.09 0.68
CA HIS A 61 -12.21 12.64 2.06
C HIS A 61 -10.89 13.06 2.75
N PRO A 62 -10.90 13.31 4.07
CA PRO A 62 -9.72 13.82 4.78
C PRO A 62 -8.86 12.70 5.40
N HIS A 63 -7.54 12.94 5.45
CA HIS A 63 -6.60 12.17 6.27
C HIS A 63 -5.73 13.11 7.10
N ARG A 64 -5.27 12.66 8.29
CA ARG A 64 -4.38 13.43 9.18
C ARG A 64 -3.60 12.53 10.12
N GLY A 65 -2.30 12.82 10.29
CA GLY A 65 -1.45 12.25 11.34
C GLY A 65 -0.83 10.88 11.04
N PHE A 66 -0.95 10.41 9.81
CA PHE A 66 -0.38 9.15 9.32
C PHE A 66 -0.06 9.25 7.82
N GLU A 67 0.36 8.14 7.21
CA GLU A 67 0.66 8.00 5.79
C GLU A 67 -0.23 6.92 5.17
N THR A 68 -0.59 7.09 3.89
CA THR A 68 -1.26 6.06 3.09
C THR A 68 -0.32 5.58 1.99
N VAL A 69 -0.26 4.28 1.79
CA VAL A 69 0.61 3.62 0.82
C VAL A 69 -0.26 2.79 -0.10
N THR A 70 -0.40 3.24 -1.34
CA THR A 70 -1.16 2.54 -2.38
C THR A 70 -0.20 1.79 -3.29
N ILE A 71 -0.39 0.48 -3.42
CA ILE A 71 0.40 -0.42 -4.29
C ILE A 71 -0.56 -1.00 -5.31
N VAL A 72 -0.36 -0.75 -6.59
CA VAL A 72 -1.23 -1.27 -7.66
C VAL A 72 -0.56 -2.48 -8.30
N TYR A 73 -1.30 -3.59 -8.40
CA TYR A 73 -0.85 -4.83 -9.06
C TYR A 73 -1.45 -4.96 -10.47
N SER A 74 -2.73 -4.65 -10.61
CA SER A 74 -3.49 -4.62 -11.87
C SER A 74 -4.45 -3.42 -11.86
N GLY A 75 -4.71 -2.84 -13.03
CA GLY A 75 -5.53 -1.64 -13.19
C GLY A 75 -4.75 -0.35 -12.92
N GLU A 76 -5.46 0.76 -12.72
CA GLU A 76 -4.85 2.07 -12.44
C GLU A 76 -5.71 2.89 -11.49
N VAL A 77 -5.05 3.62 -10.59
CA VAL A 77 -5.69 4.55 -9.65
C VAL A 77 -5.20 5.97 -9.92
N GLU A 78 -6.12 6.90 -10.16
CA GLU A 78 -5.87 8.32 -10.22
C GLU A 78 -6.23 8.96 -8.87
N HIS A 79 -5.35 9.80 -8.34
CA HIS A 79 -5.58 10.54 -7.10
C HIS A 79 -5.39 12.04 -7.30
N ARG A 80 -6.12 12.85 -6.55
CA ARG A 80 -6.01 14.31 -6.59
C ARG A 80 -6.32 14.93 -5.23
N ASP A 81 -5.54 15.93 -4.82
CA ASP A 81 -5.75 16.68 -3.58
C ASP A 81 -6.32 18.08 -3.78
N SER A 82 -6.70 18.69 -2.67
CA SER A 82 -7.22 20.05 -2.60
C SER A 82 -6.19 21.14 -3.02
N THR A 83 -4.90 20.80 -3.16
CA THR A 83 -3.86 21.71 -3.66
C THR A 83 -3.68 21.60 -5.19
N GLY A 84 -4.42 20.69 -5.83
CA GLY A 84 -4.34 20.41 -7.26
C GLY A 84 -3.19 19.46 -7.63
N ARG A 85 -2.50 18.87 -6.65
CA ARG A 85 -1.52 17.82 -6.88
C ARG A 85 -2.24 16.49 -7.04
N GLY A 86 -1.64 15.59 -7.78
CA GLY A 86 -2.24 14.30 -8.10
C GLY A 86 -1.36 13.51 -9.05
N GLY A 87 -1.84 12.33 -9.43
CA GLY A 87 -1.13 11.45 -10.33
C GLY A 87 -1.91 10.18 -10.61
N VAL A 88 -1.41 9.39 -11.54
CA VAL A 88 -1.89 8.04 -11.83
C VAL A 88 -0.87 7.04 -11.28
N ILE A 89 -1.36 6.02 -10.60
CA ILE A 89 -0.60 4.90 -10.05
C ILE A 89 -0.92 3.69 -10.91
N GLY A 90 0.04 3.27 -11.73
CA GLY A 90 -0.11 2.13 -12.64
C GLY A 90 0.36 0.80 -12.04
N PRO A 91 0.23 -0.30 -12.80
CA PRO A 91 0.68 -1.62 -12.35
C PRO A 91 2.16 -1.63 -11.95
N GLY A 92 2.43 -2.08 -10.73
CA GLY A 92 3.74 -2.10 -10.11
C GLY A 92 4.14 -0.78 -9.46
N ASP A 93 3.44 0.33 -9.69
CA ASP A 93 3.79 1.60 -9.06
C ASP A 93 3.31 1.64 -7.60
N VAL A 94 3.94 2.53 -6.82
CA VAL A 94 3.57 2.79 -5.43
C VAL A 94 3.42 4.30 -5.23
N GLN A 95 2.35 4.69 -4.56
CA GLN A 95 2.20 6.05 -4.03
C GLN A 95 2.30 6.01 -2.50
N TRP A 96 3.30 6.68 -1.95
CA TRP A 96 3.44 6.91 -0.51
C TRP A 96 3.03 8.35 -0.18
N MET A 97 1.80 8.55 0.27
CA MET A 97 1.28 9.87 0.64
C MET A 97 1.41 10.08 2.16
N THR A 98 2.15 11.11 2.55
CA THR A 98 2.19 11.60 3.92
C THR A 98 1.03 12.57 4.14
N ALA A 99 0.03 12.20 4.94
CA ALA A 99 -1.09 13.09 5.25
C ALA A 99 -0.71 14.16 6.29
N GLY A 100 0.15 13.81 7.27
CA GLY A 100 0.72 14.77 8.21
C GLY A 100 -0.30 15.70 8.86
N ALA A 101 -0.09 17.02 8.74
CA ALA A 101 -0.97 18.06 9.28
C ALA A 101 -2.42 18.03 8.78
N GLY A 102 -2.67 17.36 7.65
CA GLY A 102 -3.99 17.17 7.07
C GLY A 102 -3.97 17.31 5.56
N ILE A 103 -4.60 16.38 4.85
CA ILE A 103 -4.82 16.45 3.40
C ILE A 103 -6.25 16.04 3.09
N LEU A 104 -6.84 16.72 2.09
CA LEU A 104 -8.15 16.41 1.56
C LEU A 104 -7.94 15.95 0.12
N HIS A 105 -8.40 14.74 -0.20
CA HIS A 105 -8.11 14.14 -1.50
C HIS A 105 -9.23 13.21 -1.97
N GLU A 106 -9.18 12.86 -3.25
CA GLU A 106 -10.07 11.92 -3.92
C GLU A 106 -9.24 10.84 -4.64
N GLU A 107 -9.77 9.62 -4.73
CA GLU A 107 -9.09 8.47 -5.34
C GLU A 107 -10.09 7.74 -6.25
N PHE A 108 -9.81 7.64 -7.54
CA PHE A 108 -10.67 7.03 -8.54
C PHE A 108 -9.88 6.07 -9.42
N HIS A 109 -10.57 5.20 -10.15
CA HIS A 109 -10.00 4.56 -11.33
C HIS A 109 -9.53 5.63 -12.31
N SER A 110 -8.38 5.43 -12.95
CA SER A 110 -7.92 6.37 -13.98
C SER A 110 -8.94 6.46 -15.12
N ASP A 111 -8.97 7.59 -15.81
CA ASP A 111 -9.79 7.75 -17.02
C ASP A 111 -9.49 6.66 -18.07
N ALA A 112 -8.23 6.25 -18.20
CA ALA A 112 -7.81 5.20 -19.14
C ALA A 112 -8.35 3.82 -18.71
N PHE A 113 -8.16 3.46 -17.45
CA PHE A 113 -8.66 2.20 -16.90
C PHE A 113 -10.19 2.13 -16.91
N THR A 114 -10.88 3.22 -16.60
CA THR A 114 -12.35 3.32 -16.67
C THR A 114 -12.87 3.00 -18.06
N ARG A 115 -12.23 3.54 -19.11
CA ARG A 115 -12.63 3.30 -20.51
C ARG A 115 -12.30 1.90 -20.98
N GLN A 116 -11.20 1.32 -20.51
CA GLN A 116 -10.77 -0.01 -20.92
C GLN A 116 -11.48 -1.13 -20.15
N GLY A 117 -11.86 -0.89 -18.90
CA GLY A 117 -12.20 -1.93 -17.95
C GLY A 117 -11.02 -2.87 -17.68
N GLY A 118 -11.32 -4.01 -17.07
CA GLY A 118 -10.32 -5.03 -16.72
C GLY A 118 -10.23 -5.28 -15.23
N GLU A 119 -9.18 -5.96 -14.82
CA GLU A 119 -8.95 -6.32 -13.43
C GLU A 119 -8.32 -5.18 -12.65
N LEU A 120 -8.92 -4.84 -11.51
CA LEU A 120 -8.29 -4.07 -10.45
C LEU A 120 -7.78 -5.06 -9.39
N GLU A 121 -6.50 -4.93 -9.06
CA GLU A 121 -5.90 -5.56 -7.89
C GLU A 121 -4.91 -4.57 -7.27
N MET A 122 -5.11 -4.22 -6.00
CA MET A 122 -4.27 -3.25 -5.30
C MET A 122 -4.31 -3.46 -3.79
N VAL A 123 -3.39 -2.79 -3.09
CA VAL A 123 -3.35 -2.71 -1.64
C VAL A 123 -3.32 -1.24 -1.22
N GLN A 124 -4.05 -0.92 -0.15
CA GLN A 124 -3.87 0.33 0.59
C GLN A 124 -3.43 0.01 2.02
N LEU A 125 -2.24 0.46 2.39
CA LEU A 125 -1.65 0.31 3.72
C LEU A 125 -1.58 1.68 4.40
N TRP A 126 -2.05 1.78 5.65
CA TRP A 126 -1.87 2.97 6.47
C TRP A 126 -0.71 2.77 7.44
N VAL A 127 0.20 3.75 7.49
CA VAL A 127 1.41 3.74 8.32
C VAL A 127 1.37 4.91 9.29
N ASN A 128 1.44 4.65 10.58
CA ASN A 128 1.37 5.65 11.62
C ASN A 128 2.63 6.53 11.62
N LEU A 129 2.45 7.84 11.81
CA LEU A 129 3.58 8.75 12.05
C LEU A 129 3.94 8.79 13.55
N PRO A 130 5.24 8.89 13.88
CA PRO A 130 5.67 9.23 15.24
C PRO A 130 5.03 10.54 15.71
N MET A 131 4.80 10.67 17.02
CA MET A 131 4.11 11.82 17.61
C MET A 131 4.67 13.17 17.14
N LYS A 132 6.00 13.30 17.08
CA LYS A 132 6.71 14.53 16.67
C LYS A 132 6.47 14.91 15.20
N ASP A 133 6.11 13.94 14.35
CA ASP A 133 6.00 14.10 12.90
C ASP A 133 4.53 14.16 12.43
N LYS A 134 3.56 13.93 13.32
CA LYS A 134 2.12 13.91 12.98
C LYS A 134 1.59 15.22 12.37
N MET A 135 2.30 16.32 12.57
CA MET A 135 1.93 17.64 12.03
C MET A 135 2.90 18.11 10.93
N THR A 136 3.67 17.20 10.33
CA THR A 136 4.51 17.52 9.17
C THR A 136 3.67 18.00 7.99
N THR A 137 4.29 18.73 7.07
CA THR A 137 3.63 19.17 5.83
C THR A 137 3.20 17.95 5.01
N PRO A 138 1.95 17.90 4.50
CA PRO A 138 1.51 16.82 3.62
C PRO A 138 2.34 16.75 2.34
N GLY A 139 2.47 15.55 1.78
CA GLY A 139 3.26 15.35 0.57
C GLY A 139 3.09 13.96 -0.05
N TYR A 140 3.64 13.80 -1.24
CA TYR A 140 3.61 12.57 -2.03
C TYR A 140 5.01 12.09 -2.37
N GLN A 141 5.19 10.78 -2.36
CA GLN A 141 6.27 10.10 -3.05
C GLN A 141 5.63 9.20 -4.11
N SER A 142 5.68 9.65 -5.37
CA SER A 142 5.29 8.83 -6.53
C SER A 142 6.49 7.96 -6.90
N ILE A 143 6.36 6.65 -6.70
CA ILE A 143 7.44 5.69 -6.85
C ILE A 143 7.07 4.74 -7.99
N ASN A 144 7.63 5.01 -9.16
CA ASN A 144 7.43 4.17 -10.32
C ASN A 144 8.06 2.78 -10.13
N HIS A 145 7.48 1.75 -10.74
CA HIS A 145 7.94 0.37 -10.59
C HIS A 145 9.41 0.17 -11.01
N ASP A 146 9.91 0.95 -11.97
CA ASP A 146 11.27 0.88 -12.50
C ASP A 146 12.35 1.30 -11.48
N VAL A 147 11.98 2.13 -10.50
CA VAL A 147 12.89 2.54 -9.42
C VAL A 147 12.77 1.68 -8.16
N ILE A 148 11.84 0.73 -8.11
CA ILE A 148 11.68 -0.20 -6.98
C ILE A 148 12.59 -1.41 -7.20
N PRO A 149 13.64 -1.60 -6.39
CA PRO A 149 14.54 -2.73 -6.55
C PRO A 149 13.80 -4.05 -6.36
N THR A 150 14.01 -4.98 -7.29
CA THR A 150 13.55 -6.37 -7.17
C THR A 150 14.78 -7.26 -6.97
N VAL A 151 14.79 -8.01 -5.87
CA VAL A 151 15.87 -8.93 -5.51
C VAL A 151 15.38 -10.37 -5.68
N THR A 152 16.19 -11.23 -6.29
CA THR A 152 15.96 -12.67 -6.34
C THR A 152 16.27 -13.27 -4.97
N LEU A 153 15.34 -14.05 -4.43
CA LEU A 153 15.49 -14.71 -3.15
C LEU A 153 16.49 -15.89 -3.25
N PRO A 154 17.20 -16.24 -2.17
CA PRO A 154 18.13 -17.38 -2.14
C PRO A 154 17.51 -18.67 -2.69
N ASP A 155 18.36 -19.54 -3.26
CA ASP A 155 17.96 -20.85 -3.82
C ASP A 155 16.87 -20.78 -4.90
N ASP A 156 16.78 -19.66 -5.61
CA ASP A 156 15.70 -19.33 -6.55
C ASP A 156 14.32 -19.48 -5.88
N ALA A 157 14.21 -19.09 -4.61
CA ALA A 157 12.97 -19.22 -3.86
C ALA A 157 11.86 -18.29 -4.36
N GLY A 158 12.18 -17.29 -5.18
CA GLY A 158 11.24 -16.32 -5.71
C GLY A 158 11.85 -14.92 -5.79
N THR A 159 11.02 -13.89 -5.65
CA THR A 159 11.45 -12.48 -5.73
C THR A 159 10.86 -11.64 -4.61
N VAL A 160 11.55 -10.53 -4.30
CA VAL A 160 11.08 -9.53 -3.35
C VAL A 160 11.32 -8.13 -3.90
N ARG A 161 10.27 -7.30 -3.88
CA ARG A 161 10.31 -5.87 -4.21
C ARG A 161 10.50 -5.07 -2.93
N ILE A 162 11.53 -4.22 -2.89
CA ILE A 162 11.87 -3.44 -1.69
C ILE A 162 11.22 -2.06 -1.80
N ILE A 163 10.01 -1.89 -1.27
CA ILE A 163 9.27 -0.61 -1.34
C ILE A 163 9.83 0.37 -0.30
N ALA A 164 9.92 -0.07 0.96
CA ALA A 164 10.49 0.70 2.05
C ALA A 164 11.42 -0.13 2.92
N GLY A 165 12.36 0.55 3.58
CA GLY A 165 13.35 -0.08 4.45
C GLY A 165 14.50 -0.72 3.67
N ARG A 166 14.96 -1.89 4.10
CA ARG A 166 16.16 -2.54 3.55
C ARG A 166 16.09 -4.05 3.66
N TYR A 167 16.29 -4.75 2.54
CA TYR A 167 16.51 -6.19 2.50
C TYR A 167 17.98 -6.44 2.12
N GLU A 168 18.72 -7.11 3.01
CA GLU A 168 20.18 -7.27 2.88
C GLU A 168 20.88 -5.92 2.61
N GLU A 169 21.61 -5.77 1.52
CA GLU A 169 22.27 -4.51 1.14
C GLU A 169 21.38 -3.58 0.29
N THR A 170 20.20 -4.05 -0.13
CA THR A 170 19.28 -3.33 -1.02
C THR A 170 18.29 -2.48 -0.23
N LYS A 171 18.29 -1.17 -0.49
CA LYS A 171 17.40 -0.19 0.15
C LYS A 171 16.21 0.13 -0.75
N GLY A 172 15.01 0.25 -0.18
CA GLY A 172 13.82 0.73 -0.89
C GLY A 172 13.83 2.25 -1.12
N PRO A 173 13.13 2.73 -2.15
CA PRO A 173 13.11 4.15 -2.51
C PRO A 173 12.27 5.02 -1.57
N ALA A 174 11.28 4.44 -0.87
CA ALA A 174 10.41 5.21 0.01
C ALA A 174 11.17 5.76 1.23
N HIS A 175 11.02 7.06 1.47
CA HIS A 175 11.44 7.72 2.69
C HIS A 175 10.37 7.55 3.78
N THR A 176 10.79 7.18 4.98
CA THR A 176 9.90 6.92 6.12
C THR A 176 10.29 7.76 7.34
N PHE A 177 9.32 8.08 8.20
CA PHE A 177 9.55 8.87 9.43
C PHE A 177 10.01 8.02 10.63
N SER A 178 9.82 6.71 10.56
CA SER A 178 10.34 5.73 11.51
C SER A 178 10.96 4.53 10.78
N PRO A 179 11.86 3.79 11.43
CA PRO A 179 12.36 2.54 10.89
C PRO A 179 11.23 1.52 10.71
N LEU A 180 11.04 1.05 9.48
CA LEU A 180 10.09 0.00 9.10
C LEU A 180 10.52 -0.66 7.79
N ASN A 181 9.94 -1.82 7.49
CA ASN A 181 10.11 -2.52 6.22
C ASN A 181 8.74 -2.69 5.56
N VAL A 182 8.64 -2.40 4.26
CA VAL A 182 7.51 -2.81 3.42
C VAL A 182 8.08 -3.51 2.21
N TRP A 183 7.91 -4.82 2.17
CA TRP A 183 8.38 -5.70 1.11
C TRP A 183 7.21 -6.45 0.49
N ASP A 184 7.21 -6.53 -0.83
CA ASP A 184 6.21 -7.27 -1.60
C ASP A 184 6.88 -8.50 -2.23
N MET A 185 6.43 -9.70 -1.85
CA MET A 185 7.17 -10.94 -2.05
C MET A 185 6.35 -11.96 -2.85
N ARG A 186 7.00 -12.60 -3.83
CA ARG A 186 6.47 -13.77 -4.54
C ARG A 186 7.34 -14.97 -4.23
N LEU A 187 6.84 -15.90 -3.42
CA LEU A 187 7.52 -17.14 -3.07
C LEU A 187 7.07 -18.28 -3.98
N GLN A 188 8.01 -19.01 -4.56
CA GLN A 188 7.72 -20.21 -5.34
C GLN A 188 7.22 -21.35 -4.43
N ARG A 189 6.36 -22.21 -5.00
CA ARG A 189 5.81 -23.37 -4.31
C ARG A 189 6.92 -24.29 -3.80
N ASN A 190 6.75 -24.82 -2.57
CA ASN A 190 7.66 -25.76 -1.91
C ASN A 190 9.09 -25.23 -1.65
N ARG A 191 9.31 -23.92 -1.76
CA ARG A 191 10.56 -23.27 -1.35
C ARG A 191 10.47 -22.80 0.10
N GLN A 192 11.62 -22.69 0.73
CA GLN A 192 11.75 -22.15 2.08
C GLN A 192 12.59 -20.89 2.03
N LEU A 193 12.28 -19.96 2.91
CA LEU A 193 12.99 -18.70 3.04
C LEU A 193 13.12 -18.35 4.51
N THR A 194 14.32 -17.95 4.92
CA THR A 194 14.55 -17.40 6.25
C THR A 194 14.76 -15.90 6.12
N LEU A 195 13.97 -15.12 6.87
CA LEU A 195 14.05 -13.66 6.88
C LEU A 195 14.60 -13.18 8.23
N SER A 196 15.66 -12.40 8.17
CA SER A 196 16.20 -11.69 9.33
C SER A 196 15.48 -10.36 9.49
N GLN A 197 15.06 -10.05 10.71
CA GLN A 197 14.45 -8.76 11.06
C GLN A 197 15.20 -8.16 12.24
N PRO A 198 15.21 -6.82 12.38
CA PRO A 198 15.79 -6.17 13.55
C PRO A 198 15.16 -6.69 14.85
N GLU A 199 15.96 -6.76 15.90
CA GLU A 199 15.48 -7.15 17.22
C GLU A 199 14.46 -6.13 17.74
N GLY A 200 13.36 -6.62 18.33
CA GLY A 200 12.29 -5.77 18.89
C GLY A 200 11.29 -5.22 17.87
N TRP A 201 11.52 -5.42 16.58
CA TRP A 201 10.44 -5.35 15.57
C TRP A 201 9.61 -6.62 15.64
#